data_AF-A0A5A9Z114-F1
#
_entry.id   AF-A0A5A9Z114-F1
#
_cell.length_a   1.000
_cell.length_b   1.000
_cell.length_c   1.000
_cell.angle_alpha   90.00
_cell.angle_beta   90.00
_cell.angle_gamma   90.00
#
_symmetry.space_group_name_H-M   'P 1'
#
loop_
_entity.id
_entity.type
_entity.pdbx_description
1 polymer ?
#
loop_
_entity_poly.entity_id
_entity_poly.type
_entity_poly.pdbx_seq_one_letter_code
_entity_poly.pdbx_strand_id
1 'polypeptide(L)'
;MSRQPTVSFVPMNSWQFLLAVMTMGAIVVGSNILVQYPINRWLTWGALSYPIAFLVADLLNRRFGAAAARRVAYIGFLVALVVSVWLATPRIALASGLAFLCAQLTDIYVFDRLRNQRWWRAPFLGGVAGATLDTFVFFSVAFAGTAVPWVSLLAGDLAVKLVINAIMLAPFRALMWNLARPALPGAEEAR
;
A
#
# COMPACT_ATOMS: atom_id res chain seq x y z
N MET A 1 -31.76 -7.09 17.27
CA MET A 1 -30.80 -6.61 16.26
C MET A 1 -29.90 -5.57 16.91
N SER A 2 -28.69 -5.95 17.33
CA SER A 2 -27.68 -5.00 17.81
C SER A 2 -27.19 -4.18 16.62
N ARG A 3 -27.52 -2.88 16.59
CA ARG A 3 -26.92 -1.95 15.62
C ARG A 3 -25.41 -1.93 15.90
N GLN A 4 -24.63 -2.46 14.96
CA GLN A 4 -23.17 -2.31 14.99
C GLN A 4 -22.88 -0.80 15.05
N PRO A 5 -22.02 -0.33 15.95
CA PRO A 5 -21.66 1.08 16.00
C PRO A 5 -21.10 1.48 14.64
N THR A 6 -21.77 2.42 13.97
CA THR A 6 -21.28 2.99 12.71
C THR A 6 -19.97 3.70 13.01
N VAL A 7 -18.85 3.13 12.59
CA VAL A 7 -17.55 3.76 12.72
C VAL A 7 -17.59 5.08 11.95
N SER A 8 -17.64 6.19 12.67
CA SER A 8 -17.62 7.53 12.07
C SER A 8 -16.18 7.87 11.68
N PHE A 9 -15.98 8.19 10.41
CA PHE A 9 -14.68 8.58 9.88
C PHE A 9 -14.56 10.10 9.86
N VAL A 10 -13.36 10.61 10.15
CA VAL A 10 -13.07 12.02 9.90
C VAL A 10 -13.15 12.22 8.38
N PRO A 11 -13.96 13.17 7.86
CA PRO A 11 -13.98 13.46 6.44
C PRO A 11 -12.64 14.05 6.02
N MET A 12 -12.11 13.59 4.89
CA MET A 12 -10.89 14.15 4.31
C MET A 12 -11.26 15.42 3.52
N ASN A 13 -10.63 16.54 3.85
CA ASN A 13 -10.82 17.76 3.06
C ASN A 13 -10.02 17.71 1.75
N SER A 14 -10.36 18.57 0.78
CA SER A 14 -9.73 18.56 -0.55
C SER A 14 -8.22 18.78 -0.51
N TRP A 15 -7.72 19.58 0.43
CA TRP A 15 -6.29 19.85 0.59
C TRP A 15 -5.53 18.62 1.11
N GLN A 16 -6.07 17.94 2.13
CA GLN A 16 -5.54 16.68 2.65
C GLN A 16 -5.56 15.60 1.58
N PHE A 17 -6.63 15.56 0.77
CA PHE A 17 -6.74 14.63 -0.34
C PHE A 17 -5.67 14.88 -1.40
N LEU A 18 -5.50 16.13 -1.82
CA LEU A 18 -4.46 16.51 -2.77
C LEU A 18 -3.08 16.15 -2.25
N LEU A 19 -2.77 16.51 -0.99
CA LEU A 19 -1.50 16.19 -0.36
C LEU A 19 -1.25 14.68 -0.33
N ALA A 20 -2.27 13.89 0.07
CA ALA A 20 -2.17 12.44 0.11
C ALA A 20 -1.93 11.82 -1.27
N VAL A 21 -2.61 12.31 -2.32
CA VAL A 21 -2.39 11.90 -3.71
C VAL A 21 -0.97 12.24 -4.17
N MET A 22 -0.50 13.45 -3.89
CA MET A 22 0.86 13.88 -4.26
C MET A 22 1.92 13.07 -3.52
N THR A 23 1.74 12.80 -2.23
CA THR A 23 2.64 11.93 -1.44
C THR A 23 2.66 10.51 -2.01
N MET A 24 1.49 9.91 -2.25
CA MET A 24 1.38 8.58 -2.85
C MET A 24 2.08 8.53 -4.22
N GLY A 25 1.78 9.49 -5.10
CA GLY A 25 2.39 9.60 -6.42
C GLY A 25 3.90 9.75 -6.36
N ALA A 26 4.41 10.64 -5.49
CA ALA A 26 5.85 10.86 -5.31
C ALA A 26 6.57 9.60 -4.81
N ILE A 27 5.96 8.85 -3.88
CA ILE A 27 6.52 7.58 -3.39
C ILE A 27 6.57 6.56 -4.52
N VAL A 28 5.50 6.40 -5.30
CA VAL A 28 5.44 5.40 -6.37
C VAL A 28 6.42 5.77 -7.50
N VAL A 29 6.44 7.03 -7.94
CA VAL A 29 7.41 7.51 -8.95
C VAL A 29 8.84 7.36 -8.43
N GLY A 30 9.11 7.79 -7.19
CA GLY A 30 10.40 7.64 -6.55
C GLY A 30 10.84 6.18 -6.49
N SER A 31 9.92 5.27 -6.15
CA SER A 31 10.21 3.83 -6.11
C SER A 31 10.52 3.28 -7.51
N ASN A 32 9.81 3.72 -8.56
CA ASN A 32 10.08 3.33 -9.94
C ASN A 32 11.45 3.84 -10.45
N ILE A 33 11.92 4.96 -9.93
CA ILE A 33 13.29 5.45 -10.21
C ILE A 33 14.30 4.62 -9.40
N LEU A 34 14.06 4.47 -8.10
CA LEU A 34 14.95 3.77 -7.17
C LEU A 34 15.12 2.29 -7.49
N VAL A 35 14.15 1.64 -8.15
CA VAL A 35 14.28 0.23 -8.57
C VAL A 35 15.43 0.01 -9.55
N GLN A 36 15.84 1.06 -10.28
CA GLN A 36 16.96 1.00 -11.22
C GLN A 36 18.33 1.00 -10.53
N TYR A 37 18.37 1.29 -9.23
CA TYR A 37 19.61 1.34 -8.43
C TYR A 37 19.71 0.10 -7.52
N PRO A 38 20.50 -0.91 -7.88
CA PRO A 38 20.69 -2.10 -7.06
C PRO A 38 21.54 -1.82 -5.83
N ILE A 39 21.16 -2.41 -4.70
CA ILE A 39 21.98 -2.47 -3.47
C ILE A 39 22.88 -3.70 -3.54
N ASN A 40 22.34 -4.82 -4.03
CA ASN A 40 23.05 -6.06 -4.30
C ASN A 40 22.35 -6.82 -5.44
N ARG A 41 22.78 -8.06 -5.72
CA ARG A 41 22.23 -8.89 -6.81
C ARG A 41 20.74 -9.22 -6.69
N TRP A 42 20.14 -9.04 -5.52
CA TRP A 42 18.78 -9.49 -5.19
C TRP A 42 17.88 -8.36 -4.67
N LEU A 43 18.45 -7.20 -4.31
CA LEU A 43 17.75 -6.10 -3.66
C LEU A 43 18.07 -4.75 -4.32
N THR A 44 17.04 -3.94 -4.54
CA THR A 44 17.16 -2.58 -5.09
C THR A 44 16.65 -1.54 -4.08
N TRP A 45 17.01 -0.28 -4.28
CA TRP A 45 16.44 0.82 -3.48
C TRP A 45 14.92 0.96 -3.69
N GLY A 46 14.42 0.55 -4.86
CA GLY A 46 12.98 0.47 -5.14
C GLY A 46 12.26 -0.50 -4.20
N ALA A 47 12.83 -1.68 -3.97
CA ALA A 47 12.25 -2.68 -3.06
C ALA A 47 12.11 -2.17 -1.62
N LEU A 48 13.01 -1.30 -1.16
CA LEU A 48 12.94 -0.68 0.16
C LEU A 48 11.95 0.48 0.25
N SER A 49 11.77 1.23 -0.85
CA SER A 49 10.92 2.41 -0.89
C SER A 49 9.45 2.08 -1.18
N TYR A 50 9.18 1.03 -1.94
CA TYR A 50 7.82 0.65 -2.33
C TYR A 50 6.86 0.38 -1.16
N PRO A 51 7.27 -0.30 -0.07
CA PRO A 51 6.41 -0.55 1.08
C PRO A 51 5.92 0.72 1.78
N ILE A 52 6.57 1.87 1.55
CA ILE A 52 6.10 3.17 2.08
C ILE A 52 4.74 3.55 1.45
N ALA A 53 4.43 3.10 0.23
CA ALA A 53 3.13 3.34 -0.39
C ALA A 53 1.99 2.62 0.35
N PHE A 54 2.25 1.41 0.87
CA PHE A 54 1.30 0.67 1.71
C PHE A 54 1.15 1.34 3.08
N LEU A 55 2.26 1.79 3.67
CA LEU A 55 2.23 2.56 4.91
C LEU A 55 1.34 3.82 4.79
N VAL A 56 1.41 4.53 3.67
CA VAL A 56 0.53 5.69 3.39
C VAL A 56 -0.93 5.24 3.33
N ALA A 57 -1.23 4.17 2.57
CA ALA A 57 -2.60 3.66 2.47
C ALA A 57 -3.17 3.25 3.83
N ASP A 58 -2.38 2.56 4.66
CA ASP A 58 -2.75 2.16 6.02
C ASP A 58 -3.08 3.34 6.93
N LEU A 59 -2.23 4.38 6.92
CA LEU A 59 -2.45 5.58 7.72
C LEU A 59 -3.72 6.31 7.29
N LEU A 60 -3.97 6.40 5.98
CA LEU A 60 -5.18 7.01 5.44
C LEU A 60 -6.42 6.18 5.74
N ASN A 61 -6.34 4.86 5.62
CA ASN A 61 -7.43 3.93 5.93
C ASN A 61 -7.80 3.99 7.42
N ARG A 62 -6.78 4.10 8.28
CA ARG A 62 -6.97 4.27 9.72
C ARG A 62 -7.75 5.55 10.03
N ARG A 63 -7.34 6.68 9.45
CA ARG A 63 -7.89 8.01 9.78
C ARG A 63 -9.19 8.35 9.05
N PHE A 64 -9.22 8.14 7.74
CA PHE A 64 -10.27 8.61 6.84
C PHE A 64 -11.11 7.47 6.25
N GLY A 65 -10.75 6.22 6.54
CA GLY A 65 -11.46 5.02 6.12
C GLY A 65 -11.08 4.49 4.74
N ALA A 66 -11.53 3.27 4.47
CA ALA A 66 -11.17 2.52 3.27
C ALA A 66 -11.56 3.23 1.97
N ALA A 67 -12.69 3.94 1.96
CA ALA A 67 -13.15 4.66 0.78
C ALA A 67 -12.17 5.77 0.36
N ALA A 68 -11.68 6.56 1.32
CA ALA A 68 -10.70 7.62 1.07
C ALA A 68 -9.35 7.03 0.66
N ALA A 69 -8.87 6.01 1.37
CA ALA A 69 -7.61 5.33 1.06
C ALA A 69 -7.60 4.75 -0.36
N ARG A 70 -8.69 4.08 -0.80
CA ARG A 70 -8.81 3.55 -2.17
C ARG A 70 -8.74 4.64 -3.22
N ARG A 71 -9.43 5.77 -3.01
CA ARG A 71 -9.39 6.91 -3.95
C ARG A 71 -7.96 7.47 -4.09
N VAL A 72 -7.25 7.63 -2.99
CA VAL A 72 -5.85 8.07 -3.01
C VAL A 72 -4.96 7.06 -3.73
N ALA A 73 -5.13 5.76 -3.46
CA ALA A 73 -4.37 4.72 -4.14
C ALA A 73 -4.59 4.73 -5.66
N TYR A 74 -5.84 4.83 -6.12
CA TYR A 74 -6.16 4.88 -7.55
C TYR A 74 -5.58 6.13 -8.23
N ILE A 75 -5.82 7.31 -7.67
CA ILE A 75 -5.40 8.56 -8.31
C ILE A 75 -3.88 8.73 -8.21
N GLY A 76 -3.29 8.43 -7.06
CA GLY A 76 -1.84 8.46 -6.87
C GLY A 76 -1.12 7.50 -7.82
N PHE A 77 -1.67 6.29 -8.01
CA PHE A 77 -1.17 5.35 -9.00
C PHE A 77 -1.27 5.89 -10.43
N LEU A 78 -2.43 6.44 -10.82
CA LEU A 78 -2.63 6.97 -12.16
C LEU A 78 -1.64 8.11 -12.46
N VAL A 79 -1.45 9.02 -11.52
CA VAL A 79 -0.44 10.09 -11.62
C VAL A 79 0.95 9.49 -11.78
N ALA A 80 1.31 8.53 -10.94
CA ALA A 80 2.62 7.90 -11.01
C ALA A 80 2.84 7.14 -12.32
N LEU A 81 1.81 6.46 -12.84
CA LEU A 81 1.84 5.73 -14.10
C LEU A 81 2.08 6.68 -15.27
N VAL A 82 1.38 7.81 -15.32
CA VAL A 82 1.56 8.82 -16.37
C VAL A 82 2.99 9.39 -16.35
N VAL A 83 3.52 9.68 -15.17
CA VAL A 83 4.90 10.19 -15.00
C VAL A 83 5.94 9.11 -15.34
N SER A 84 5.64 7.84 -15.04
CA SER A 84 6.58 6.71 -15.16
C SER A 84 6.42 5.91 -16.46
N VAL A 85 5.54 6.32 -17.38
CA VAL A 85 5.14 5.48 -18.54
C VAL A 85 6.33 5.10 -19.44
N TRP A 86 7.36 5.94 -19.46
CA TRP A 86 8.57 5.75 -20.28
C TRP A 86 9.64 4.87 -19.62
N LEU A 87 9.43 4.41 -18.38
CA LEU A 87 10.43 3.67 -17.61
C LEU A 87 10.38 2.14 -17.81
N ALA A 88 9.31 1.60 -18.38
CA ALA A 88 9.09 0.15 -18.46
C ALA A 88 8.50 -0.30 -19.80
N THR A 89 8.74 -1.57 -20.16
CA THR A 89 8.07 -2.18 -21.33
C THR A 89 6.56 -2.31 -21.09
N PRO A 90 5.72 -2.31 -22.13
CA PRO A 90 4.25 -2.38 -21.96
C PRO A 90 3.78 -3.56 -21.09
N ARG A 91 4.43 -4.72 -21.23
CA ARG A 91 4.11 -5.92 -20.44
C ARG A 91 4.44 -5.75 -18.96
N ILE A 92 5.61 -5.18 -18.65
CA ILE A 92 6.04 -4.96 -17.27
C ILE A 92 5.21 -3.84 -16.63
N ALA A 93 4.92 -2.78 -17.38
CA ALA A 93 4.03 -1.70 -16.93
C ALA A 93 2.63 -2.24 -16.58
N LEU A 94 2.05 -3.08 -17.43
CA LEU A 94 0.76 -3.74 -17.17
C LEU A 94 0.83 -4.64 -15.92
N ALA A 95 1.86 -5.48 -15.82
CA ALA A 95 2.05 -6.37 -14.68
C ALA A 95 2.16 -5.60 -13.36
N SER A 96 3.03 -4.59 -13.30
CA SER A 96 3.21 -3.74 -12.12
C SER A 96 1.95 -2.97 -11.77
N GLY A 97 1.24 -2.44 -12.77
CA GLY A 97 0.01 -1.70 -12.52
C GLY A 97 -1.11 -2.56 -11.95
N LEU A 98 -1.31 -3.75 -12.51
CA LEU A 98 -2.28 -4.70 -12.00
C LEU A 98 -1.90 -5.18 -10.60
N ALA A 99 -0.63 -5.56 -10.40
CA ALA A 99 -0.12 -6.02 -9.12
C ALA A 99 -0.32 -4.96 -8.02
N PHE A 100 0.12 -3.72 -8.27
CA PHE A 100 -0.04 -2.62 -7.32
C PHE A 100 -1.49 -2.38 -6.92
N LEU A 101 -2.39 -2.29 -7.91
CA LEU A 101 -3.80 -2.02 -7.64
C LEU A 101 -4.45 -3.18 -6.88
N CYS A 102 -4.24 -4.42 -7.31
CA CYS A 102 -4.75 -5.59 -6.60
C CYS A 102 -4.22 -5.65 -5.16
N ALA A 103 -2.93 -5.38 -4.96
CA ALA A 103 -2.28 -5.39 -3.67
C ALA A 103 -2.81 -4.30 -2.74
N GLN A 104 -2.87 -3.04 -3.20
CA GLN A 104 -3.39 -1.91 -2.42
C GLN A 104 -4.84 -2.14 -2.00
N LEU A 105 -5.69 -2.63 -2.90
CA LEU A 105 -7.09 -2.87 -2.57
C LEU A 105 -7.26 -4.00 -1.57
N THR A 106 -6.45 -5.05 -1.69
CA THR A 106 -6.47 -6.19 -0.77
C THR A 106 -5.96 -5.79 0.61
N ASP A 107 -4.86 -5.05 0.66
CA ASP A 107 -4.31 -4.48 1.89
C ASP A 107 -5.34 -3.60 2.60
N ILE A 108 -5.90 -2.61 1.91
CA ILE A 108 -6.94 -1.72 2.45
C ILE A 108 -8.16 -2.50 2.95
N TYR A 109 -8.59 -3.52 2.22
CA TYR A 109 -9.72 -4.38 2.61
C TYR A 109 -9.43 -5.17 3.89
N VAL A 110 -8.30 -5.87 3.94
CA VAL A 110 -7.90 -6.69 5.09
C VAL A 110 -7.64 -5.80 6.30
N PHE A 111 -6.95 -4.68 6.12
CA PHE A 111 -6.73 -3.68 7.15
C PHE A 111 -8.05 -3.19 7.74
N ASP A 112 -8.99 -2.75 6.91
CA ASP A 112 -10.26 -2.18 7.37
C ASP A 112 -11.09 -3.22 8.14
N ARG A 113 -11.06 -4.49 7.70
CA ARG A 113 -11.72 -5.59 8.40
C ARG A 113 -11.10 -5.89 9.77
N LEU A 114 -9.79 -5.66 9.93
CA LEU A 114 -9.03 -5.95 11.15
C LEU A 114 -8.79 -4.71 12.03
N ARG A 115 -9.27 -3.53 11.62
CA ARG A 115 -8.96 -2.23 12.24
C ARG A 115 -9.26 -2.14 13.73
N ASN A 116 -10.29 -2.85 14.20
CA ASN A 116 -10.71 -2.81 15.61
C ASN A 116 -9.95 -3.80 16.50
N GLN A 117 -9.00 -4.54 15.95
CA GLN A 117 -8.15 -5.45 16.73
C GLN A 117 -6.92 -4.72 17.29
N ARG A 118 -5.93 -5.50 17.78
CA ARG A 118 -4.63 -4.96 18.19
C ARG A 118 -4.03 -4.12 17.06
N TRP A 119 -3.44 -2.98 17.42
CA TRP A 119 -2.96 -1.95 16.49
C TRP A 119 -2.06 -2.46 15.36
N TRP A 120 -1.30 -3.53 15.58
CA TRP A 120 -0.37 -4.11 14.61
C TRP A 120 -1.04 -5.11 13.66
N ARG A 121 -2.19 -5.70 14.02
CA ARG A 121 -2.81 -6.78 13.23
C ARG A 121 -3.29 -6.31 11.88
N ALA A 122 -3.95 -5.14 11.84
CA ALA A 122 -4.45 -4.55 10.61
C ALA A 122 -3.33 -4.25 9.59
N PRO A 123 -2.30 -3.43 9.91
CA PRO A 123 -1.21 -3.14 8.97
C PRO A 123 -0.39 -4.38 8.63
N PHE A 124 -0.11 -5.25 9.61
CA PHE A 124 0.70 -6.44 9.35
C PHE A 124 0.00 -7.40 8.39
N LEU A 125 -1.21 -7.84 8.72
CA LEU A 125 -1.93 -8.84 7.94
C LEU A 125 -2.44 -8.27 6.61
N GLY A 126 -2.79 -6.98 6.57
CA GLY A 126 -3.05 -6.26 5.32
C GLY A 126 -1.83 -6.31 4.41
N GLY A 127 -0.68 -5.85 4.90
CA GLY A 127 0.56 -5.82 4.14
C GLY A 127 1.04 -7.21 3.71
N VAL A 128 0.85 -8.25 4.52
CA VAL A 128 1.13 -9.65 4.11
C VAL A 128 0.24 -10.07 2.96
N ALA A 129 -1.07 -9.82 3.05
CA ALA A 129 -2.02 -10.18 1.99
C ALA A 129 -1.75 -9.39 0.69
N GLY A 130 -1.50 -8.09 0.82
CA GLY A 130 -1.14 -7.20 -0.28
C GLY A 130 0.15 -7.63 -0.96
N ALA A 131 1.24 -7.81 -0.21
CA ALA A 131 2.54 -8.24 -0.74
C ALA A 131 2.46 -9.61 -1.42
N THR A 132 1.71 -10.56 -0.84
CA THR A 132 1.51 -11.88 -1.44
C THR A 132 0.83 -11.73 -2.80
N LEU A 133 -0.31 -11.03 -2.84
CA LEU A 133 -1.06 -10.86 -4.09
C LEU A 133 -0.26 -10.09 -5.14
N ASP A 134 0.45 -9.02 -4.74
CA ASP A 134 1.35 -8.25 -5.59
C ASP A 134 2.36 -9.16 -6.30
N THR A 135 3.11 -9.93 -5.53
CA THR A 135 4.18 -10.79 -6.02
C THR A 135 3.64 -11.89 -6.94
N PHE A 136 2.51 -12.53 -6.58
CA PHE A 136 1.90 -13.53 -7.47
C PHE A 136 1.40 -12.92 -8.79
N VAL A 137 0.70 -11.79 -8.74
CA VAL A 137 0.15 -11.13 -9.94
C VAL A 137 1.29 -10.61 -10.82
N PHE A 138 2.28 -9.92 -10.24
CA PHE A 138 3.39 -9.34 -10.98
C PHE A 138 4.17 -10.42 -11.72
N PHE A 139 4.69 -11.43 -11.02
CA PHE A 139 5.54 -12.43 -11.65
C PHE A 139 4.79 -13.29 -12.66
N SER A 140 3.51 -13.61 -12.40
CA SER A 140 2.67 -14.34 -13.36
C SER A 140 2.48 -13.54 -14.64
N VAL A 141 2.10 -12.26 -14.55
CA VAL A 141 1.83 -11.45 -15.76
C VAL A 141 3.13 -11.06 -16.48
N ALA A 142 4.17 -10.69 -15.73
CA ALA A 142 5.45 -10.25 -16.26
C ALA A 142 6.25 -11.37 -16.95
N PHE A 143 6.23 -12.59 -16.39
CA PHE A 143 7.19 -13.64 -16.77
C PHE A 143 6.56 -14.99 -17.16
N ALA A 144 5.24 -15.18 -17.07
CA ALA A 144 4.64 -16.41 -17.57
C ALA A 144 4.99 -16.66 -19.04
N GLY A 145 5.34 -17.90 -19.38
CA GLY A 145 5.76 -18.28 -20.74
C GLY A 145 7.16 -17.78 -21.14
N THR A 146 7.96 -17.25 -20.22
CA THR A 146 9.36 -16.89 -20.47
C THR A 146 10.32 -17.93 -19.91
N ALA A 147 11.58 -17.92 -20.34
CA ALA A 147 12.64 -18.81 -19.83
C ALA A 147 13.17 -18.39 -18.44
N VAL A 148 12.69 -17.26 -17.89
CA VAL A 148 13.13 -16.76 -16.58
C VAL A 148 12.63 -17.71 -15.49
N PRO A 149 13.47 -18.08 -14.49
CA PRO A 149 13.03 -18.89 -13.35
C PRO A 149 12.17 -18.06 -12.38
N TRP A 150 11.02 -17.60 -12.85
CA TRP A 150 10.22 -16.58 -12.17
C TRP A 150 9.60 -17.07 -10.85
N VAL A 151 9.41 -18.38 -10.66
CA VAL A 151 8.89 -18.95 -9.40
C VAL A 151 9.91 -18.80 -8.26
N SER A 152 11.21 -19.03 -8.51
CA SER A 152 12.23 -18.86 -7.47
C SER A 152 12.48 -17.37 -7.18
N LEU A 153 12.43 -16.52 -8.20
CA LEU A 153 12.51 -15.06 -8.04
C LEU A 153 11.31 -14.52 -7.24
N LEU A 154 10.11 -15.00 -7.52
CA LEU A 154 8.88 -14.71 -6.79
C LEU A 154 9.05 -15.05 -5.29
N ALA A 155 9.56 -16.24 -4.97
CA ALA A 155 9.76 -16.65 -3.59
C ALA A 155 10.76 -15.73 -2.84
N GLY A 156 11.85 -15.35 -3.50
CA GLY A 156 12.83 -14.40 -2.96
C GLY A 156 12.24 -13.00 -2.74
N ASP A 157 11.53 -12.47 -3.73
CA ASP A 157 10.85 -11.18 -3.66
C ASP A 157 9.82 -11.14 -2.52
N LEU A 158 8.99 -12.18 -2.41
CA LEU A 158 7.99 -12.27 -1.35
C LEU A 158 8.66 -12.28 0.04
N ALA A 159 9.72 -13.06 0.22
CA ALA A 159 10.44 -13.11 1.50
C ALA A 159 10.94 -11.73 1.92
N VAL A 160 11.54 -10.98 0.98
CA VAL A 160 12.01 -9.60 1.22
C VAL A 160 10.83 -8.69 1.58
N LYS A 161 9.73 -8.73 0.82
CA LYS A 161 8.55 -7.89 1.09
C LYS A 161 7.94 -8.16 2.46
N LEU A 162 7.87 -9.43 2.89
CA LEU A 162 7.35 -9.78 4.21
C LEU A 162 8.25 -9.26 5.34
N VAL A 163 9.58 -9.32 5.17
CA VAL A 163 10.54 -8.73 6.12
C VAL A 163 10.35 -7.22 6.20
N ILE A 164 10.28 -6.53 5.06
CA ILE A 164 10.11 -5.06 5.05
C ILE A 164 8.74 -4.68 5.63
N ASN A 165 7.68 -5.42 5.33
CA ASN A 165 6.36 -5.22 5.92
C ASN A 165 6.40 -5.29 7.46
N ALA A 166 7.12 -6.27 8.02
CA ALA A 166 7.32 -6.35 9.47
C ALA A 166 8.09 -5.13 10.02
N ILE A 167 9.12 -4.66 9.31
CA ILE A 167 9.86 -3.44 9.67
C ILE A 167 8.94 -2.21 9.66
N MET A 168 8.03 -2.11 8.69
CA MET A 168 7.09 -0.98 8.54
C MET A 168 6.07 -0.85 9.69
N LEU A 169 5.94 -1.86 10.56
CA LEU A 169 5.14 -1.73 11.78
C LEU A 169 5.67 -0.66 12.73
N ALA A 170 7.01 -0.49 12.79
CA ALA A 170 7.63 0.53 13.63
C ALA A 170 7.25 1.96 13.20
N PRO A 171 7.47 2.40 11.94
CA PRO A 171 7.05 3.72 11.49
C PRO A 171 5.53 3.88 11.51
N PHE A 172 4.75 2.83 11.20
CA PHE A 172 3.29 2.87 11.35
C PHE A 172 2.88 3.23 12.79
N ARG A 173 3.46 2.55 13.79
CA ARG A 173 3.19 2.82 15.19
C ARG A 173 3.55 4.23 15.60
N ALA A 174 4.72 4.71 15.18
CA ALA A 174 5.19 6.07 15.50
C ALA A 174 4.27 7.15 14.90
N LEU A 175 3.84 6.97 13.64
CA LEU A 175 3.01 7.94 12.93
C LEU A 175 1.55 7.92 13.42
N MET A 176 1.05 6.80 13.94
CA MET A 176 -0.29 6.72 14.51
C MET A 176 -0.53 7.71 15.67
N TRP A 177 0.49 8.04 16.46
CA TRP A 177 0.34 8.94 17.61
C TRP A 177 -0.07 10.37 17.24
N ASN A 178 0.35 10.84 16.07
CA ASN A 178 0.10 12.21 15.61
C ASN A 178 -0.88 12.25 14.43
N LEU A 179 -0.66 11.39 13.42
CA LEU A 179 -1.33 11.49 12.13
C LEU A 179 -2.60 10.65 12.06
N ALA A 180 -2.77 9.57 12.83
CA ALA A 180 -3.86 8.62 12.63
C ALA A 180 -4.59 8.24 13.94
N ARG A 181 -4.89 9.25 14.78
CA ARG A 181 -5.77 9.05 15.93
C ARG A 181 -7.14 8.54 15.45
N PRO A 182 -7.64 7.40 15.98
CA PRO A 182 -8.99 6.95 15.69
C PRO A 182 -10.00 8.03 16.06
N ALA A 183 -11.05 8.21 15.25
CA ALA A 183 -12.20 8.99 15.69
C ALA A 183 -12.72 8.37 16.99
N LEU A 184 -12.85 9.18 18.05
CA LEU A 184 -13.36 8.70 19.33
C LEU A 184 -14.82 8.24 19.15
N PRO A 185 -15.20 7.05 19.62
CA PRO A 185 -16.62 6.73 19.77
C PRO A 185 -17.22 7.71 20.79
N GLY A 186 -18.23 8.48 20.40
CA GLY A 186 -19.05 9.27 21.35
C GLY A 186 -19.06 10.81 21.22
N ALA A 187 -18.48 11.41 20.18
CA ALA A 187 -18.52 12.88 20.04
C ALA A 187 -19.90 13.47 19.62
N GLU A 188 -20.89 12.63 19.31
CA GLU A 188 -22.25 13.07 18.94
C GLU A 188 -23.23 13.14 20.13
N GLU A 189 -22.90 12.65 21.32
CA GLU A 189 -23.80 12.70 22.50
C GLU A 189 -23.62 13.96 23.37
N ALA A 190 -22.77 14.92 22.97
CA ALA A 190 -22.44 16.10 23.78
C ALA A 190 -22.75 17.45 23.10
N ARG A 191 -23.67 17.50 22.13
CA ARG A 191 -24.22 18.73 21.55
C ARG A 191 -25.72 18.63 21.39
#